data_AF-A0A9D1B325-F1
#
_entry.id   AF-A0A9D1B325-F1
#
_cell.length_a   1.000
_cell.length_b   1.000
_cell.length_c   1.000
_cell.angle_alpha   90.00
_cell.angle_beta   90.00
_cell.angle_gamma   90.00
#
_symmetry.space_group_name_H-M   'P 1'
#
loop_
_entity.id
_entity.type
_entity.pdbx_description
1 polymer ?
#
loop_
_entity_poly.entity_id
_entity_poly.type
_entity_poly.pdbx_seq_one_letter_code
_entity_poly.pdbx_strand_id
1 'polypeptide(L)'
;MKRILLFIALLGLLPLTATARGTYQTPQDFLAGAFDGQVPAPRVLWLTGDRKTQVKKILGHPYPGLRVRYWLKGARSAWILEETGKDMPITFGVLVDDGRLARIRVLV
;
A
#
# COMPACT_ATOMS: atom_id res chain seq x y z
N MET A 1 -23.91 -41.52 -20.28
CA MET A 1 -24.69 -40.48 -19.58
C MET A 1 -24.53 -40.54 -18.05
N LYS A 2 -24.82 -41.67 -17.36
CA LYS A 2 -24.66 -41.81 -15.89
C LYS A 2 -23.26 -41.47 -15.35
N ARG A 3 -22.18 -41.83 -16.05
CA ARG A 3 -20.79 -41.51 -15.66
C ARG A 3 -20.46 -40.01 -15.73
N ILE A 4 -21.08 -39.28 -16.67
CA ILE A 4 -20.93 -37.83 -16.82
C ILE A 4 -21.69 -37.12 -15.69
N LEU A 5 -22.89 -37.59 -15.35
CA LEU A 5 -23.64 -37.10 -14.19
C LEU A 5 -22.89 -37.30 -12.87
N LEU A 6 -22.22 -38.46 -12.69
CA LEU A 6 -21.36 -38.72 -11.53
C LEU A 6 -20.15 -37.78 -11.46
N PHE A 7 -19.55 -37.45 -12.61
CA PHE A 7 -18.41 -36.53 -12.67
C PHE A 7 -18.81 -35.08 -12.33
N ILE A 8 -19.98 -34.63 -12.80
CA ILE A 8 -20.52 -33.29 -12.50
C ILE A 8 -20.92 -33.19 -11.02
N ALA A 9 -21.50 -34.25 -10.46
CA ALA A 9 -21.82 -34.30 -9.03
C ALA A 9 -20.57 -34.27 -8.15
N LEU A 10 -19.48 -34.94 -8.57
CA LEU A 10 -18.21 -34.93 -7.83
C LEU A 10 -17.49 -33.56 -7.88
N LEU A 11 -17.63 -32.84 -9.00
CA LEU A 11 -17.03 -31.51 -9.16
C LEU A 11 -17.71 -30.44 -8.28
N GLY A 12 -18.99 -30.64 -7.93
CA GLY A 12 -19.75 -29.76 -7.05
C GLY A 12 -19.45 -29.90 -5.55
N LEU A 13 -18.70 -30.93 -5.13
CA LEU A 13 -18.29 -31.14 -3.73
C LEU A 13 -16.96 -30.45 -3.37
N LEU A 14 -16.32 -29.73 -4.29
CA LEU A 14 -15.10 -28.98 -3.97
C LEU A 14 -15.47 -27.80 -3.04
N PRO A 15 -14.90 -27.73 -1.82
CA PRO A 15 -15.18 -26.63 -0.91
C PRO A 15 -14.57 -25.36 -1.50
N LEU A 16 -15.43 -24.40 -1.87
CA LEU A 16 -15.03 -23.08 -2.30
C LEU A 16 -14.68 -22.24 -1.06
N THR A 17 -13.54 -22.50 -0.43
CA THR A 17 -13.07 -21.67 0.69
C THR A 17 -12.52 -20.35 0.17
N ALA A 18 -13.42 -19.44 -0.18
CA ALA A 18 -13.09 -18.05 -0.48
C ALA A 18 -12.93 -17.28 0.84
N THR A 19 -11.71 -17.10 1.30
CA THR A 19 -11.39 -16.18 2.40
C THR A 19 -11.42 -14.75 1.89
N ALA A 20 -12.62 -14.17 1.78
CA ALA A 20 -12.80 -12.76 1.41
C ALA A 20 -12.54 -11.82 2.61
N ARG A 21 -11.32 -11.84 3.15
CA ARG A 21 -10.79 -10.74 3.96
C ARG A 21 -9.89 -9.98 3.01
N GLY A 22 -10.45 -8.95 2.36
CA GLY A 22 -9.92 -8.33 1.14
C GLY A 22 -8.38 -8.24 1.12
N THR A 23 -7.77 -8.70 0.03
CA THR A 23 -6.32 -8.61 -0.16
C THR A 23 -5.94 -7.13 -0.27
N TYR A 24 -5.28 -6.59 0.75
CA TYR A 24 -4.73 -5.25 0.69
C TYR A 24 -3.69 -5.16 -0.44
N GLN A 25 -3.62 -3.98 -1.07
CA GLN A 25 -2.64 -3.73 -2.12
C GLN A 25 -1.22 -3.76 -1.52
N THR A 26 -0.28 -4.43 -2.18
CA THR A 26 1.12 -4.40 -1.75
C THR A 26 1.79 -3.06 -2.09
N PRO A 27 2.85 -2.64 -1.38
CA PRO A 27 3.64 -1.48 -1.77
C PRO A 27 4.17 -1.58 -3.21
N GLN A 28 4.58 -2.77 -3.67
CA GLN A 28 5.03 -2.97 -5.04
C GLN A 28 3.92 -2.69 -6.05
N ASP A 29 2.72 -3.23 -5.83
CA ASP A 29 1.58 -3.03 -6.73
C ASP A 29 1.11 -1.57 -6.73
N PHE A 30 1.17 -0.91 -5.57
CA PHE A 30 0.87 0.52 -5.46
C PHE A 30 1.83 1.35 -6.30
N LEU A 31 3.13 1.09 -6.19
CA LEU A 31 4.17 1.79 -6.94
C LEU A 31 4.08 1.50 -8.44
N ALA A 32 3.84 0.23 -8.82
CA ALA A 32 3.62 -0.14 -10.22
C ALA A 32 2.43 0.62 -10.81
N GLY A 33 1.32 0.71 -10.09
CA GLY A 33 0.15 1.50 -10.51
C GLY A 33 0.38 3.01 -10.51
N ALA A 34 1.27 3.53 -9.67
CA ALA A 34 1.60 4.96 -9.64
C ALA A 34 2.45 5.43 -10.83
N PHE A 35 3.27 4.54 -11.38
CA PHE A 35 4.27 4.85 -12.42
C PHE A 35 4.13 4.00 -13.69
N ASP A 36 2.95 3.40 -13.92
CA ASP A 36 2.65 2.58 -15.10
C ASP A 36 3.70 1.48 -15.33
N GLY A 37 4.09 0.80 -14.24
CA GLY A 37 5.11 -0.24 -14.21
C GLY A 37 6.56 0.27 -14.25
N GLN A 38 6.79 1.52 -14.61
CA GLN A 38 8.13 2.14 -14.70
C GLN A 38 8.52 2.82 -13.39
N VAL A 39 8.63 2.03 -12.33
CA VAL A 39 8.94 2.53 -10.98
C VAL A 39 10.38 3.06 -10.95
N PRO A 40 10.63 4.34 -10.59
CA PRO A 40 11.98 4.87 -10.50
C PRO A 40 12.75 4.27 -9.32
N ALA A 41 14.04 4.56 -9.21
CA ALA A 41 14.80 4.19 -8.01
C ALA A 41 14.25 4.93 -6.77
N PRO A 42 14.16 4.27 -5.60
CA PRO A 42 13.70 4.91 -4.38
C PRO A 42 14.69 5.99 -3.93
N ARG A 43 14.14 7.09 -3.42
CA ARG A 43 14.84 8.13 -2.69
C ARG A 43 14.53 8.01 -1.20
N VAL A 44 15.40 8.55 -0.37
CA VAL A 44 15.30 8.47 1.08
C VAL A 44 15.18 9.87 1.66
N LEU A 45 14.16 10.08 2.48
CA LEU A 45 13.97 11.29 3.27
C LEU A 45 14.25 11.00 4.74
N TRP A 46 15.31 11.58 5.30
CA TRP A 46 15.62 11.47 6.72
C TRP A 46 14.80 12.45 7.55
N LEU A 47 14.22 11.96 8.65
CA LEU A 47 13.43 12.74 9.59
C LEU A 47 14.31 13.20 10.76
N THR A 48 15.11 14.24 10.54
CA THR A 48 16.04 14.79 11.53
C THR A 48 15.75 16.27 11.81
N GLY A 49 16.24 16.78 12.95
CA GLY A 49 16.15 18.18 13.34
C GLY A 49 14.72 18.74 13.26
N ASP A 50 14.59 19.93 12.66
CA ASP A 50 13.32 20.64 12.50
C ASP A 50 12.26 19.84 11.74
N ARG A 51 12.67 19.03 10.76
CA ARG A 51 11.74 18.18 10.01
C ARG A 51 11.06 17.17 10.92
N LYS A 52 11.81 16.55 11.83
CA LYS A 52 11.25 15.60 12.81
C LYS A 52 10.24 16.30 13.72
N THR A 53 10.56 17.52 14.15
CA THR A 53 9.67 18.34 14.98
C THR A 53 8.39 18.72 14.25
N GLN A 54 8.50 19.14 12.98
CA GLN A 54 7.37 19.52 12.15
C GLN A 54 6.45 18.32 11.87
N VAL A 55 7.02 17.17 11.50
CA VAL A 55 6.25 15.93 11.29
C VAL A 55 5.51 15.54 12.56
N LYS A 56 6.19 15.57 13.73
CA LYS A 56 5.53 15.29 15.01
C LYS A 56 4.35 16.22 15.28
N LYS A 57 4.48 17.51 14.95
CA LYS A 57 3.40 18.48 15.13
C LYS A 57 2.20 18.19 14.21
N ILE A 58 2.45 17.75 12.98
CA ILE A 58 1.39 17.43 12.01
C ILE A 58 0.65 16.14 12.42
N LEU A 59 1.39 15.10 12.82
CA LEU A 59 0.80 13.80 13.16
C LEU A 59 0.24 13.74 14.58
N GLY A 60 0.69 14.63 15.48
CA GLY A 60 0.33 14.59 16.90
C GLY A 60 1.16 13.59 17.73
N HIS A 61 1.99 12.76 17.09
CA HIS A 61 2.91 11.83 17.73
C HIS A 61 4.24 11.75 16.94
N PRO A 62 5.31 11.16 17.51
CA PRO A 62 6.52 10.89 16.74
C PRO A 62 6.26 9.84 15.66
N TYR A 63 6.64 10.12 14.42
CA TYR A 63 6.62 9.11 13.36
C TYR A 63 7.54 7.93 13.74
N PRO A 64 7.12 6.67 13.52
CA PRO A 64 7.84 5.48 14.02
C PRO A 64 9.22 5.26 13.36
N GLY A 65 9.41 5.75 12.13
CA GLY A 65 10.66 5.59 11.37
C GLY A 65 11.64 6.77 11.48
N LEU A 66 12.93 6.49 11.28
CA LEU A 66 13.97 7.54 11.12
C LEU A 66 14.00 8.16 9.73
N ARG A 67 13.44 7.43 8.74
CA ARG A 67 13.46 7.80 7.33
C ARG A 67 12.20 7.30 6.63
N VAL A 68 11.82 8.01 5.59
CA VAL A 68 10.71 7.66 4.69
C VAL A 68 11.28 7.42 3.31
N ARG A 69 10.85 6.34 2.65
CA ARG A 69 11.18 6.11 1.24
C ARG A 69 10.11 6.71 0.35
N TYR A 70 10.55 7.31 -0.74
CA TYR A 70 9.66 7.88 -1.73
C TYR A 70 10.22 7.70 -3.14
N TRP A 71 9.34 7.75 -4.12
CA TRP A 71 9.64 7.58 -5.54
C TRP A 71 9.22 8.84 -6.26
N LEU A 72 10.04 9.34 -7.18
CA LEU A 72 9.80 10.61 -7.86
C LEU A 72 10.08 10.47 -9.36
N LYS A 73 9.10 10.87 -10.18
CA LYS A 73 9.21 10.96 -11.64
C LYS A 73 8.53 12.25 -12.09
N GLY A 74 9.32 13.26 -12.49
CA GLY A 74 8.80 14.60 -12.80
C GLY A 74 8.14 15.25 -11.58
N ALA A 75 6.90 15.72 -11.73
CA ALA A 75 6.10 16.31 -10.65
C ALA A 75 5.32 15.27 -9.80
N ARG A 76 5.38 13.98 -10.18
CA ARG A 76 4.67 12.91 -9.50
C ARG A 76 5.56 12.20 -8.48
N SER A 77 5.08 12.10 -7.24
CA SER A 77 5.77 11.37 -6.16
C SER A 77 4.86 10.37 -5.46
N ALA A 78 5.41 9.19 -5.17
CA ALA A 78 4.74 8.16 -4.39
C ALA A 78 5.50 7.93 -3.08
N TRP A 79 4.78 7.81 -1.97
CA TRP A 79 5.30 7.69 -0.62
C TRP A 79 4.71 6.45 0.04
N ILE A 80 5.55 5.69 0.73
CA ILE A 80 5.12 4.58 1.57
C ILE A 80 5.38 4.99 3.02
N LEU A 81 4.31 5.07 3.81
CA LEU A 81 4.30 5.57 5.17
C LEU A 81 3.83 4.47 6.13
N GLU A 82 4.40 4.44 7.32
CA GLU A 82 4.07 3.52 8.41
C GLU A 82 3.33 4.31 9.48
N GLU A 83 2.19 3.82 9.93
CA GLU A 83 1.38 4.48 10.96
C GLU A 83 0.67 3.49 11.87
N THR A 84 0.22 3.94 13.03
CA THR A 84 -0.69 3.16 13.87
C THR A 84 -2.12 3.61 13.57
N GLY A 85 -2.96 2.68 13.12
CA GLY A 85 -4.39 2.92 12.91
C GLY A 85 -5.14 3.06 14.24
N LYS A 86 -6.24 2.33 14.40
CA LYS A 86 -6.93 2.30 15.70
C LYS A 86 -6.03 1.72 16.79
N ASP A 87 -5.57 0.49 16.58
CA ASP A 87 -4.80 -0.28 17.56
C ASP A 87 -3.59 -1.01 16.95
N MET A 88 -3.50 -1.08 15.61
CA MET A 88 -2.54 -1.91 14.89
C MET A 88 -1.70 -1.08 13.91
N PRO A 89 -0.41 -1.43 13.70
CA PRO A 89 0.39 -0.88 12.62
C PRO A 89 -0.25 -1.11 11.26
N ILE A 90 -0.17 -0.11 10.40
CA ILE A 90 -0.66 -0.13 9.02
C ILE A 90 0.30 0.62 8.11
N THR A 91 0.34 0.19 6.86
CA THR A 91 1.11 0.87 5.81
C THR A 91 0.18 1.70 4.94
N PHE A 92 0.59 2.90 4.57
CA PHE A 92 -0.11 3.77 3.63
C PHE A 92 0.71 4.04 2.36
N GLY A 93 0.04 3.99 1.22
CA GLY A 93 0.54 4.54 -0.04
C GLY A 93 -0.07 5.91 -0.30
N VAL A 94 0.76 6.92 -0.52
CA VAL A 94 0.34 8.29 -0.87
C VAL A 94 0.92 8.66 -2.22
N LEU A 95 0.06 9.07 -3.16
CA LEU A 95 0.45 9.59 -4.47
C LEU A 95 0.15 11.08 -4.52
N VAL A 96 1.17 11.86 -4.84
CA VAL A 96 1.09 13.30 -5.06
C VAL A 96 1.44 13.58 -6.51
N ASP A 97 0.63 14.39 -7.18
CA ASP A 97 0.86 14.84 -8.55
C ASP A 97 0.72 16.36 -8.60
N ASP A 98 1.73 17.02 -9.15
CA ASP A 98 1.80 18.49 -9.24
C ASP A 98 1.46 19.21 -7.91
N GLY A 99 2.03 18.69 -6.81
CA GLY A 99 1.81 19.21 -5.46
C GLY A 99 0.43 18.94 -4.85
N ARG A 100 -0.45 18.19 -5.54
CA ARG A 100 -1.80 17.84 -5.06
C ARG A 100 -1.87 16.37 -4.69
N LEU A 101 -2.66 16.05 -3.66
CA LEU A 101 -2.94 14.66 -3.30
C LEU A 101 -3.77 14.00 -4.41
N ALA A 102 -3.17 13.06 -5.13
CA ALA A 102 -3.82 12.33 -6.21
C ALA A 102 -4.49 11.04 -5.71
N ARG A 103 -3.88 10.36 -4.72
CA ARG A 103 -4.42 9.11 -4.16
C ARG A 103 -3.85 8.84 -2.77
N ILE A 104 -4.66 8.26 -1.90
CA ILE A 104 -4.22 7.60 -0.67
C ILE A 104 -4.82 6.19 -0.60
N ARG A 105 -4.04 5.21 -0.14
CA ARG A 105 -4.48 3.81 0.04
C ARG A 105 -3.89 3.22 1.31
N VAL A 106 -4.70 2.47 2.05
CA VAL A 106 -4.21 1.51 3.06
C VAL A 106 -3.66 0.31 2.29
N LEU A 107 -2.44 -0.07 2.64
CA LEU A 107 -1.72 -1.22 2.09
C LEU A 107 -1.74 -2.35 3.14
N VAL A 108 -0.89 -3.36 2.95
CA VAL A 108 -0.68 -4.48 3.88
C VAL A 108 -0.10 -4.04 5.21
#